data_AF-A0A952KWP9-F1
#
_entry.id   AF-A0A952KWP9-F1
#
_cell.length_a   1.000
_cell.length_b   1.000
_cell.length_c   1.000
_cell.angle_alpha   90.00
_cell.angle_beta   90.00
_cell.angle_gamma   90.00
#
_symmetry.space_group_name_H-M   'P 1'
#
loop_
_entity.id
_entity.type
_entity.pdbx_description
1 polymer ?
#
loop_
_entity_poly.entity_id
_entity_poly.type
_entity_poly.pdbx_seq_one_letter_code
_entity_poly.pdbx_strand_id
1 'polypeptide(L)'
;MKIRTSLLVALLTVMAALGFAAPASAAGNQLQVSADGVTWGASLPAPLFSPSFRWVPGDSEARSFYVRNHTGQDAVLNVIMLPAQFGDLMASGALTVSAQVDGGTWVGANSADNSHFLITNASVPGKAVRKINVRIDFAAASGNATQDRVVGLAFDVSLTQGRAVVLAPTQGSGHGPKSNHPGSLPNTGNDVSPLMILLAVLLFLGGAALALLSQRPRHTTKEEENSHA
;
A
#
# COMPACT_ATOMS: atom_id res chain seq x y z
N MET A 1 -4.56 50.81 31.32
CA MET A 1 -3.27 50.15 31.00
C MET A 1 -3.26 48.68 31.43
N LYS A 2 -4.20 47.86 30.94
CA LYS A 2 -4.39 46.44 31.35
C LYS A 2 -4.77 45.48 30.19
N ILE A 3 -4.56 45.90 28.94
CA ILE A 3 -5.09 45.17 27.74
C ILE A 3 -3.98 44.43 26.99
N ARG A 4 -2.69 44.68 27.29
CA ARG A 4 -1.57 44.13 26.51
C ARG A 4 -1.04 42.77 26.97
N THR A 5 -1.45 42.30 28.15
CA THR A 5 -0.99 41.02 28.71
C THR A 5 -1.88 39.82 28.34
N SER A 6 -3.14 40.04 27.94
CA SER A 6 -4.06 38.95 27.62
C SER A 6 -3.88 38.37 26.20
N LEU A 7 -3.20 39.10 25.30
CA LEU A 7 -3.01 38.64 23.91
C LEU A 7 -1.87 37.60 23.80
N LEU A 8 -0.90 37.65 24.71
CA LEU A 8 0.30 36.79 24.67
C LEU A 8 0.02 35.38 25.21
N VAL A 9 -0.97 35.23 26.11
CA VAL A 9 -1.38 33.92 26.65
C VAL A 9 -2.21 33.14 25.64
N ALA A 10 -3.06 33.80 24.85
CA ALA A 10 -3.90 33.14 23.85
C ALA A 10 -3.11 32.58 22.64
N LEU A 11 -1.97 33.19 22.30
CA LEU A 11 -1.14 32.73 21.18
C LEU A 11 -0.31 31.48 21.54
N LEU A 12 0.04 31.30 22.82
CA LEU A 12 0.82 30.15 23.29
C LEU A 12 -0.03 28.87 23.37
N THR A 13 -1.34 28.98 23.64
CA THR A 13 -2.25 27.83 23.74
C THR A 13 -2.60 27.22 22.38
N VAL A 14 -2.57 28.00 21.29
CA VAL A 14 -2.86 27.49 19.94
C VAL A 14 -1.70 26.67 19.37
N MET A 15 -0.44 26.99 19.72
CA MET A 15 0.71 26.17 19.29
C MET A 15 0.77 24.80 19.97
N ALA A 16 0.25 24.65 21.19
CA ALA A 16 0.20 23.36 21.88
C ALA A 16 -0.86 22.40 21.28
N ALA A 17 -1.89 22.93 20.62
CA ALA A 17 -2.93 22.14 19.95
C ALA A 17 -2.53 21.64 18.55
N LEU A 18 -1.44 22.16 17.99
CA LEU A 18 -0.78 21.61 16.78
C LEU A 18 0.18 20.45 17.13
N GLY A 19 0.12 19.97 18.37
CA GLY A 19 0.89 18.83 18.85
C GLY A 19 0.63 17.59 18.00
N PHE A 20 1.61 17.33 17.12
CA PHE A 20 1.91 16.04 16.51
C PHE A 20 0.67 15.21 16.17
N ALA A 21 0.06 15.51 15.02
CA ALA A 21 -0.47 14.41 14.23
C ALA A 21 0.74 13.51 13.94
N ALA A 22 0.97 12.51 14.79
CA ALA A 22 1.88 11.42 14.49
C ALA A 22 1.49 10.97 13.09
N PRO A 23 2.43 10.88 12.13
CA PRO A 23 2.10 10.42 10.80
C PRO A 23 1.32 9.14 11.00
N ALA A 24 0.10 9.09 10.47
CA ALA A 24 -0.72 7.89 10.52
C ALA A 24 0.19 6.78 10.01
N SER A 25 0.62 5.91 10.93
CA SER A 25 1.52 4.82 10.60
C SER A 25 0.67 3.87 9.79
N ALA A 26 0.65 4.08 8.49
CA ALA A 26 -0.12 3.34 7.53
C ALA A 26 0.46 1.92 7.49
N ALA A 27 0.13 1.07 8.48
CA ALA A 27 0.60 -0.31 8.60
C ALA A 27 2.05 -0.49 8.09
N GLY A 28 2.93 0.44 8.47
CA GLY A 28 4.09 0.82 7.68
C GLY A 28 5.18 -0.24 7.72
N ASN A 29 5.67 -0.62 6.54
CA ASN A 29 6.94 -1.32 6.32
C ASN A 29 7.11 -2.68 7.03
N GLN A 30 6.02 -3.43 7.17
CA GLN A 30 6.05 -4.75 7.77
C GLN A 30 6.83 -5.77 6.93
N LEU A 31 6.74 -5.63 5.61
CA LEU A 31 7.49 -6.42 4.65
C LEU A 31 8.33 -5.51 3.78
N GLN A 32 9.52 -5.96 3.46
CA GLN A 32 10.47 -5.21 2.65
C GLN A 32 11.09 -6.13 1.60
N VAL A 33 11.40 -5.57 0.46
CA VAL A 33 11.99 -6.27 -0.67
C VAL A 33 13.42 -5.77 -0.90
N SER A 34 14.23 -6.63 -1.51
CA SER A 34 15.65 -6.35 -1.77
C SER A 34 16.11 -7.10 -3.01
N ALA A 35 16.92 -6.46 -3.85
CA ALA A 35 17.54 -7.13 -5.00
C ALA A 35 18.80 -7.93 -4.59
N ASP A 36 19.50 -7.49 -3.55
CA ASP A 36 20.82 -7.99 -3.13
C ASP A 36 20.79 -8.77 -1.79
N GLY A 37 19.67 -8.70 -1.06
CA GLY A 37 19.51 -9.26 0.28
C GLY A 37 20.11 -8.39 1.39
N VAL A 38 20.63 -7.21 1.06
CA VAL A 38 21.34 -6.29 1.98
C VAL A 38 20.62 -4.94 2.07
N THR A 39 20.20 -4.40 0.94
CA THR A 39 19.50 -3.12 0.82
C THR A 39 18.00 -3.36 0.76
N TRP A 40 17.26 -2.87 1.75
CA TRP A 40 15.84 -3.18 1.92
C TRP A 40 14.97 -1.95 1.74
N GLY A 41 13.91 -2.08 0.96
CA GLY A 41 12.94 -1.02 0.70
C GLY A 41 11.51 -1.55 0.65
N ALA A 42 10.55 -0.63 0.52
CA ALA A 42 9.15 -1.00 0.28
C ALA A 42 8.93 -1.52 -1.17
N SER A 43 9.84 -1.18 -2.08
CA SER A 43 9.86 -1.59 -3.48
C SER A 43 11.29 -1.89 -3.93
N LEU A 44 11.42 -2.61 -5.06
CA LEU A 44 12.72 -2.81 -5.68
C LEU A 44 13.20 -1.47 -6.28
N PRO A 45 14.48 -1.09 -6.09
CA PRO A 45 15.01 0.17 -6.59
C PRO A 45 15.15 0.22 -8.13
N ALA A 46 15.12 -0.94 -8.79
CA ALA A 46 15.17 -1.11 -10.22
C ALA A 46 14.29 -2.30 -10.64
N PRO A 47 13.89 -2.38 -11.93
CA PRO A 47 13.21 -3.55 -12.47
C PRO A 47 14.03 -4.84 -12.25
N LEU A 48 13.34 -5.95 -11.95
CA LEU A 48 13.97 -7.24 -11.69
C LEU A 48 14.73 -7.77 -12.93
N PHE A 49 14.17 -7.53 -14.12
CA PHE A 49 14.77 -7.83 -15.40
C PHE A 49 15.15 -6.54 -16.10
N SER A 50 16.27 -6.54 -16.84
CA SER A 50 16.71 -5.33 -17.52
C SER A 50 15.73 -4.96 -18.63
N PRO A 51 15.20 -3.73 -18.68
CA PRO A 51 14.34 -3.30 -19.78
C PRO A 51 15.10 -3.18 -21.11
N SER A 52 16.44 -3.18 -21.08
CA SER A 52 17.27 -3.20 -22.29
C SER A 52 17.54 -4.61 -22.84
N PHE A 53 17.16 -5.65 -22.10
CA PHE A 53 17.35 -7.03 -22.56
C PHE A 53 16.39 -7.32 -23.71
N ARG A 54 16.93 -7.76 -24.86
CA ARG A 54 16.16 -8.14 -26.03
C ARG A 54 15.99 -9.64 -26.03
N TRP A 55 14.75 -10.09 -25.82
CA TRP A 55 14.37 -11.48 -25.83
C TRP A 55 14.30 -12.03 -27.26
N VAL A 56 14.97 -13.15 -27.52
CA VAL A 56 14.80 -13.95 -28.74
C VAL A 56 14.21 -15.33 -28.42
N PRO A 57 13.47 -15.96 -29.35
CA PRO A 57 12.97 -17.30 -29.16
C PRO A 57 14.08 -18.29 -28.76
N GLY A 58 13.87 -19.02 -27.67
CA GLY A 58 14.85 -19.93 -27.06
C GLY A 58 15.58 -19.35 -25.85
N ASP A 59 15.47 -18.05 -25.59
CA ASP A 59 16.06 -17.43 -24.41
C ASP A 59 15.39 -17.90 -23.13
N SER A 60 16.21 -18.03 -22.09
CA SER A 60 15.77 -18.28 -20.71
C SER A 60 16.59 -17.39 -19.78
N GLU A 61 15.90 -16.57 -18.97
CA GLU A 61 16.55 -15.71 -17.99
C GLU A 61 15.92 -15.92 -16.62
N ALA A 62 16.78 -16.10 -15.61
CA ALA A 62 16.38 -16.15 -14.22
C ALA A 62 16.98 -14.98 -13.45
N ARG A 63 16.16 -14.40 -12.56
CA ARG A 63 16.55 -13.34 -11.64
C ARG A 63 15.96 -13.62 -10.27
N SER A 64 16.57 -13.05 -9.23
CA SER A 64 16.12 -13.26 -7.86
C SER A 64 15.98 -11.95 -7.12
N PHE A 65 15.04 -11.92 -6.20
CA PHE A 65 14.93 -10.89 -5.18
C PHE A 65 14.64 -11.56 -3.83
N TYR A 66 14.75 -10.78 -2.77
CA TYR A 66 14.53 -11.21 -1.41
C TYR A 66 13.34 -10.45 -0.83
N VAL A 67 12.58 -11.15 -0.01
CA VAL A 67 11.49 -10.60 0.79
C VAL A 67 11.82 -10.85 2.24
N ARG A 68 11.79 -9.81 3.08
CA ARG A 68 11.90 -9.96 4.53
C ARG A 68 10.63 -9.50 5.21
N ASN A 69 10.22 -10.27 6.20
CA ASN A 69 9.21 -9.84 7.16
C ASN A 69 9.92 -9.15 8.33
N HIS A 70 9.79 -7.83 8.39
CA HIS A 70 10.34 -7.03 9.47
C HIS A 70 9.54 -7.15 10.77
N THR A 71 8.33 -7.70 10.73
CA THR A 71 7.49 -7.91 11.92
C THR A 71 7.82 -9.22 12.64
N GLY A 72 7.31 -9.39 13.85
CA GLY A 72 7.35 -10.66 14.57
C GLY A 72 6.15 -11.57 14.30
N GLN A 73 5.29 -11.24 13.34
CA GLN A 73 4.09 -12.01 13.00
C GLN A 73 4.25 -12.61 11.61
N ASP A 74 3.64 -13.76 11.35
CA ASP A 74 3.66 -14.36 10.02
C ASP A 74 2.90 -13.50 9.01
N ALA A 75 3.38 -13.50 7.77
CA ALA A 75 2.77 -12.79 6.66
C ALA A 75 2.59 -13.72 5.46
N VAL A 76 1.78 -13.27 4.51
CA VAL A 76 1.50 -13.99 3.27
C VAL A 76 2.00 -13.18 2.08
N LEU A 77 2.81 -13.81 1.25
CA LEU A 77 3.37 -13.25 0.03
C LEU A 77 2.50 -13.66 -1.15
N ASN A 78 2.06 -12.64 -1.89
CA ASN A 78 1.53 -12.78 -3.24
C ASN A 78 2.44 -12.01 -4.19
N VAL A 79 2.68 -12.55 -5.37
CA VAL A 79 3.46 -11.88 -6.42
C VAL A 79 2.60 -11.84 -7.67
N ILE A 80 2.38 -10.64 -8.19
CA ILE A 80 1.50 -10.39 -9.33
C ILE A 80 2.33 -9.83 -10.48
N MET A 81 2.04 -10.24 -11.69
CA MET A 81 2.63 -9.69 -12.89
C MET A 81 1.61 -8.81 -13.59
N LEU A 82 2.03 -7.61 -14.01
CA LEU A 82 1.10 -6.65 -14.59
C LEU A 82 0.74 -7.09 -16.03
N PRO A 83 -0.55 -7.15 -16.40
CA PRO A 83 -1.00 -7.86 -17.61
C PRO A 83 -0.63 -7.20 -18.93
N ALA A 84 -0.45 -5.89 -18.92
CA ALA A 84 -0.56 -5.05 -20.12
C ALA A 84 0.42 -5.39 -21.25
N GLN A 85 1.48 -6.18 -20.98
CA GLN A 85 2.53 -6.48 -21.96
C GLN A 85 2.74 -7.98 -22.21
N PHE A 86 2.11 -8.84 -21.40
CA PHE A 86 2.39 -10.29 -21.38
C PHE A 86 1.23 -11.16 -21.81
N GLY A 87 0.00 -10.65 -21.71
CA GLY A 87 -1.22 -11.44 -21.87
C GLY A 87 -1.18 -12.29 -23.13
N ASP A 88 -0.91 -11.68 -24.29
CA ASP A 88 -0.90 -12.38 -25.58
C ASP A 88 0.21 -13.43 -25.71
N LEU A 89 1.42 -13.14 -25.22
CA LEU A 89 2.55 -14.06 -25.34
C LEU A 89 2.44 -15.24 -24.38
N MET A 90 1.92 -15.01 -23.18
CA MET A 90 1.63 -16.11 -22.25
C MET A 90 0.42 -16.92 -22.70
N ALA A 91 -0.63 -16.26 -23.22
CA ALA A 91 -1.82 -16.94 -23.73
C ALA A 91 -1.52 -17.79 -24.98
N SER A 92 -0.61 -17.33 -25.85
CA SER A 92 -0.13 -18.11 -26.99
C SER A 92 0.87 -19.21 -26.62
N GLY A 93 1.34 -19.25 -25.37
CA GLY A 93 2.40 -20.16 -24.92
C GLY A 93 3.80 -19.79 -25.44
N ALA A 94 3.95 -18.64 -26.11
CA ALA A 94 5.24 -18.13 -26.55
C ALA A 94 6.14 -17.80 -25.35
N LEU A 95 5.58 -17.29 -24.25
CA LEU A 95 6.33 -16.91 -23.06
C LEU A 95 5.79 -17.67 -21.84
N THR A 96 6.67 -18.32 -21.09
CA THR A 96 6.33 -18.94 -19.81
C THR A 96 7.06 -18.21 -18.70
N VAL A 97 6.33 -17.83 -17.66
CA VAL A 97 6.95 -17.29 -16.44
C VAL A 97 6.73 -18.26 -15.30
N SER A 98 7.77 -18.50 -14.52
CA SER A 98 7.72 -19.33 -13.34
C SER A 98 8.46 -18.69 -12.18
N ALA A 99 8.08 -19.05 -10.96
CA ALA A 99 8.78 -18.63 -9.76
C ALA A 99 9.00 -19.76 -8.79
N GLN A 100 9.98 -19.56 -7.92
CA GLN A 100 10.43 -20.54 -6.94
C GLN A 100 10.78 -19.81 -5.65
N VAL A 101 10.34 -20.36 -4.52
CA VAL A 101 10.64 -19.85 -3.17
C VAL A 101 11.70 -20.74 -2.53
N ASP A 102 12.83 -20.15 -2.10
CA ASP A 102 13.97 -20.80 -1.42
C ASP A 102 14.46 -22.10 -2.08
N GLY A 103 14.49 -22.17 -3.41
CA GLY A 103 14.96 -23.36 -4.10
C GLY A 103 13.94 -24.52 -4.14
N GLY A 104 12.68 -24.29 -3.77
CA GLY A 104 11.60 -25.28 -3.84
C GLY A 104 11.17 -25.64 -5.27
N THR A 105 9.89 -26.00 -5.47
CA THR A 105 9.39 -26.32 -6.82
C THR A 105 9.10 -25.05 -7.61
N TRP A 106 9.42 -25.04 -8.91
CA TRP A 106 8.99 -23.99 -9.81
C TRP A 106 7.47 -24.04 -10.01
N VAL A 107 6.80 -22.92 -9.80
CA VAL A 107 5.37 -22.74 -10.02
C VAL A 107 5.20 -21.80 -11.21
N GLY A 108 4.43 -22.22 -12.22
CA GLY A 108 4.13 -21.38 -13.38
C GLY A 108 3.14 -20.27 -13.02
N ALA A 109 3.23 -19.13 -13.72
CA ALA A 109 2.26 -18.06 -13.60
C ALA A 109 0.87 -18.58 -14.00
N ASN A 110 -0.13 -18.29 -13.19
CA ASN A 110 -1.53 -18.56 -13.51
C ASN A 110 -2.18 -17.27 -14.03
N SER A 111 -2.81 -17.35 -15.20
CA SER A 111 -3.45 -16.22 -15.88
C SER A 111 -4.96 -16.14 -15.65
N ALA A 112 -5.47 -16.71 -14.56
CA ALA A 112 -6.88 -16.61 -14.21
C ALA A 112 -7.30 -15.14 -14.02
N ASP A 113 -8.46 -14.78 -14.58
CA ASP A 113 -9.14 -13.50 -14.33
C ASP A 113 -8.31 -12.24 -14.59
N ASN A 114 -7.50 -12.25 -15.66
CA ASN A 114 -6.67 -11.11 -16.09
C ASN A 114 -5.65 -10.63 -15.03
N SER A 115 -5.39 -11.47 -14.03
CA SER A 115 -4.46 -11.22 -12.93
C SER A 115 -3.39 -12.31 -13.01
N HIS A 116 -2.21 -11.99 -13.53
CA HIS A 116 -1.16 -12.99 -13.70
C HIS A 116 -0.44 -13.22 -12.37
N PHE A 117 -0.98 -14.12 -11.56
CA PHE A 117 -0.39 -14.49 -10.28
C PHE A 117 0.80 -15.43 -10.50
N LEU A 118 1.93 -15.08 -9.92
CA LEU A 118 3.16 -15.85 -10.03
C LEU A 118 3.43 -16.69 -8.77
N ILE A 119 3.14 -16.12 -7.59
CA ILE A 119 3.16 -16.82 -6.31
C ILE A 119 1.89 -16.43 -5.57
N THR A 120 1.17 -17.42 -5.06
CA THR A 120 -0.01 -17.22 -4.21
C THR A 120 0.20 -17.86 -2.85
N ASN A 121 -0.20 -17.14 -1.82
CA ASN A 121 -0.26 -17.62 -0.44
C ASN A 121 1.05 -18.18 0.14
N ALA A 122 2.22 -17.66 -0.28
CA ALA A 122 3.50 -18.11 0.28
C ALA A 122 3.71 -17.55 1.69
N SER A 123 3.86 -18.43 2.68
CA SER A 123 4.11 -17.99 4.06
C SER A 123 5.51 -17.37 4.21
N VAL A 124 5.57 -16.18 4.81
CA VAL A 124 6.79 -15.48 5.20
C VAL A 124 6.78 -15.33 6.73
N PRO A 125 7.42 -16.24 7.47
CA PRO A 125 7.42 -16.19 8.93
C PRO A 125 7.93 -14.86 9.49
N GLY A 126 7.50 -14.51 10.69
CA GLY A 126 8.01 -13.32 11.40
C GLY A 126 9.54 -13.33 11.46
N LYS A 127 10.16 -12.16 11.18
CA LYS A 127 11.63 -11.96 11.14
C LYS A 127 12.38 -12.82 10.11
N ALA A 128 11.69 -13.57 9.25
CA ALA A 128 12.33 -14.40 8.23
C ALA A 128 12.64 -13.61 6.95
N VAL A 129 13.62 -14.13 6.20
CA VAL A 129 13.94 -13.72 4.84
C VAL A 129 13.67 -14.90 3.92
N ARG A 130 13.01 -14.65 2.79
CA ARG A 130 12.74 -15.63 1.74
C ARG A 130 13.38 -15.14 0.44
N LYS A 131 14.04 -16.04 -0.28
CA LYS A 131 14.55 -15.77 -1.63
C LYS A 131 13.52 -16.20 -2.65
N ILE A 132 13.19 -15.31 -3.57
CA ILE A 132 12.27 -15.56 -4.67
C ILE A 132 13.09 -15.55 -5.95
N ASN A 133 13.10 -16.68 -6.67
CA ASN A 133 13.63 -16.75 -8.02
C ASN A 133 12.45 -16.63 -9.00
N VAL A 134 12.62 -15.82 -10.04
CA VAL A 134 11.68 -15.67 -11.15
C VAL A 134 12.43 -16.04 -12.42
N ARG A 135 11.85 -16.91 -13.23
CA ARG A 135 12.39 -17.32 -14.53
C ARG A 135 11.37 -17.02 -15.61
N ILE A 136 11.87 -16.47 -16.71
CA ILE A 136 11.12 -16.26 -17.95
C ILE A 136 11.77 -17.11 -19.02
N ASP A 137 10.95 -17.92 -19.70
CA ASP A 137 11.35 -18.80 -20.78
C ASP A 137 10.60 -18.37 -22.05
N PHE A 138 11.33 -18.02 -23.10
CA PHE A 138 10.78 -17.72 -24.42
C PHE A 138 10.84 -18.98 -25.28
N ALA A 139 9.69 -19.55 -25.62
CA ALA A 139 9.61 -20.78 -26.39
C ALA A 139 10.32 -20.63 -27.76
N ALA A 140 11.26 -21.53 -28.05
CA ALA A 140 12.00 -21.55 -29.31
C ALA A 140 11.10 -21.75 -30.55
N ALA A 141 9.91 -22.34 -30.37
CA ALA A 141 8.92 -22.52 -31.42
C ALA A 141 8.18 -21.22 -31.79
N SER A 142 8.43 -20.11 -31.07
CA SER A 142 7.85 -18.80 -31.37
C SER A 142 8.46 -18.25 -32.66
N GLY A 143 7.82 -18.54 -33.80
CA GLY A 143 8.28 -18.12 -35.11
C GLY A 143 8.01 -16.64 -35.42
N ASN A 144 7.87 -16.33 -36.72
CA ASN A 144 7.72 -14.96 -37.25
C ASN A 144 6.62 -14.11 -36.58
N ALA A 145 5.60 -14.73 -35.99
CA ALA A 145 4.51 -14.05 -35.28
C ALA A 145 4.97 -13.20 -34.06
N THR A 146 6.22 -13.34 -33.63
CA THR A 146 6.81 -12.59 -32.52
C THR A 146 7.93 -11.63 -32.95
N GLN A 147 8.33 -11.60 -34.22
CA GLN A 147 9.49 -10.84 -34.72
C GLN A 147 9.32 -9.31 -34.67
N ASP A 148 8.09 -8.82 -34.64
CA ASP A 148 7.74 -7.39 -34.56
C ASP A 148 7.34 -6.93 -33.16
N ARG A 149 7.37 -7.82 -32.16
CA ARG A 149 6.90 -7.53 -30.81
C ARG A 149 8.07 -7.16 -29.90
N VAL A 150 7.95 -6.02 -29.23
CA VAL A 150 8.82 -5.61 -28.13
C VAL A 150 8.02 -5.70 -26.85
N VAL A 151 8.58 -6.36 -25.83
CA VAL A 151 7.93 -6.55 -24.54
C VAL A 151 8.77 -5.90 -23.46
N GLY A 152 8.20 -4.95 -22.73
CA GLY A 152 8.76 -4.46 -21.48
C GLY A 152 8.33 -5.36 -20.33
N LEU A 153 9.29 -5.84 -19.54
CA LEU A 153 9.01 -6.68 -18.39
C LEU A 153 8.82 -5.81 -17.14
N ALA A 154 7.59 -5.76 -16.61
CA ALA A 154 7.29 -5.09 -15.35
C ALA A 154 6.56 -6.05 -14.39
N PHE A 155 6.99 -6.06 -13.13
CA PHE A 155 6.43 -6.88 -12.07
C PHE A 155 5.95 -5.99 -10.93
N ASP A 156 4.80 -6.32 -10.35
CA ASP A 156 4.29 -5.66 -9.14
C ASP A 156 4.24 -6.66 -7.99
N VAL A 157 4.98 -6.36 -6.93
CA VAL A 157 5.07 -7.25 -5.78
C VAL A 157 4.14 -6.72 -4.69
N SER A 158 2.91 -7.24 -4.67
CA SER A 158 1.91 -6.87 -3.66
C SER A 158 1.84 -7.91 -2.54
N LEU A 159 2.23 -7.55 -1.31
CA LEU A 159 2.06 -8.44 -0.16
C LEU A 159 0.82 -8.07 0.65
N THR A 160 0.13 -9.09 1.15
CA THR A 160 -1.00 -8.92 2.06
C THR A 160 -0.69 -9.61 3.38
N GLN A 161 -0.66 -8.83 4.46
CA GLN A 161 -0.58 -9.41 5.79
C GLN A 161 -1.97 -9.86 6.23
N GLY A 162 -2.25 -11.15 6.09
CA GLY A 162 -3.36 -11.78 6.78
C GLY A 162 -2.91 -12.22 8.17
N ARG A 163 -3.66 -11.85 9.21
CA ARG A 163 -3.57 -12.60 10.47
C ARG A 163 -4.08 -14.00 10.14
N ALA A 164 -3.19 -14.96 9.96
CA ALA A 164 -3.58 -16.36 9.90
C ALA A 164 -4.18 -16.69 11.27
N VAL A 165 -5.50 -16.57 11.39
CA VAL A 165 -6.23 -17.28 12.44
C VAL A 165 -6.08 -18.74 12.05
N VAL A 166 -5.00 -19.37 12.53
CA VAL A 166 -4.91 -20.81 12.59
C VAL A 166 -6.06 -21.21 13.51
N LEU A 167 -7.22 -21.49 12.92
CA LEU A 167 -8.26 -22.24 13.60
C LEU A 167 -7.60 -23.58 13.89
N ALA A 168 -7.16 -23.77 15.14
CA ALA A 168 -6.83 -25.08 15.64
C ALA A 168 -7.98 -26.02 15.23
N PRO A 169 -7.71 -27.28 14.83
CA PRO A 169 -8.79 -28.21 14.53
C PRO A 169 -9.63 -28.36 15.81
N THR A 170 -10.75 -27.67 15.85
CA THR A 170 -11.75 -27.79 16.91
C THR A 170 -12.28 -29.20 16.78
N GLN A 171 -11.75 -30.11 17.59
CA GLN A 171 -12.36 -31.40 17.79
C GLN A 171 -13.81 -31.17 18.19
N GLY A 172 -14.71 -31.74 17.41
CA GLY A 172 -16.14 -31.55 17.58
C GLY A 172 -16.61 -32.12 18.91
N SER A 173 -17.33 -31.30 19.66
CA SER A 173 -18.42 -31.75 20.52
C SER A 173 -19.43 -30.61 20.58
N GLY A 174 -20.60 -30.85 19.98
CA GLY A 174 -21.57 -29.85 19.60
C GLY A 174 -22.37 -29.22 20.75
N HIS A 175 -23.34 -28.41 20.31
CA HIS A 175 -24.37 -27.66 21.05
C HIS A 175 -23.96 -26.26 21.54
N GLY A 176 -24.22 -25.26 20.69
CA GLY A 176 -24.26 -23.82 21.00
C GLY A 176 -25.03 -23.05 19.91
N PRO A 177 -25.68 -21.91 20.23
CA PRO A 177 -26.99 -21.52 19.68
C PRO A 177 -26.93 -20.88 18.29
N LYS A 178 -28.01 -21.08 17.52
CA LYS A 178 -28.24 -20.50 16.20
C LYS A 178 -28.38 -18.97 16.30
N SER A 179 -27.34 -18.21 15.94
CA SER A 179 -27.47 -16.79 15.61
C SER A 179 -27.65 -16.64 14.09
N ASN A 180 -28.91 -16.47 13.68
CA ASN A 180 -29.29 -16.08 12.32
C ASN A 180 -28.99 -14.60 12.11
N HIS A 181 -27.78 -14.21 11.69
CA HIS A 181 -27.55 -12.88 11.13
C HIS A 181 -26.96 -12.99 9.71
N PRO A 182 -27.71 -12.55 8.68
CA PRO A 182 -27.23 -12.54 7.30
C PRO A 182 -26.28 -11.36 7.07
N GLY A 183 -25.12 -11.62 6.47
CA GLY A 183 -24.35 -10.60 5.74
C GLY A 183 -23.54 -9.62 6.59
N SER A 184 -22.66 -10.10 7.47
CA SER A 184 -21.57 -9.26 7.97
C SER A 184 -20.43 -9.26 6.94
N LEU A 185 -20.39 -8.21 6.12
CA LEU A 185 -19.24 -7.89 5.29
C LEU A 185 -18.05 -7.51 6.20
N PRO A 186 -16.80 -7.80 5.80
CA PRO A 186 -15.63 -7.37 6.55
C PRO A 186 -15.62 -5.85 6.69
N ASN A 187 -15.54 -5.38 7.93
CA ASN A 187 -15.43 -3.97 8.28
C ASN A 187 -14.06 -3.45 7.82
N THR A 188 -14.00 -2.92 6.59
CA THR A 188 -12.83 -2.21 6.04
C THR A 188 -12.95 -0.69 6.19
N GLY A 189 -13.97 -0.21 6.91
CA GLY A 189 -14.12 1.20 7.28
C GLY A 189 -13.22 1.53 8.47
N ASN A 190 -12.52 2.66 8.41
CA ASN A 190 -11.90 3.23 9.61
C ASN A 190 -12.99 3.45 10.67
N ASP A 191 -12.84 2.82 11.85
CA ASP A 191 -13.69 3.09 13.00
C ASP A 191 -13.43 4.54 13.47
N VAL A 192 -14.20 5.49 12.94
CA VAL A 192 -14.19 6.86 13.40
C VAL A 192 -14.91 6.88 14.76
N SER A 193 -14.14 6.99 15.84
CA SER A 193 -14.70 7.11 17.18
C SER A 193 -15.72 8.25 17.23
N PRO A 194 -16.90 8.09 17.85
CA PRO A 194 -17.87 9.17 18.03
C PRO A 194 -17.27 10.45 18.64
N LEU A 195 -16.20 10.30 19.42
CA LEU A 195 -15.45 11.39 20.03
C LEU A 195 -14.72 12.26 18.97
N MET A 196 -14.21 11.66 17.88
CA MET A 196 -13.61 12.39 16.75
C MET A 196 -14.64 13.26 16.03
N ILE A 197 -15.87 12.77 15.85
CA ILE A 197 -16.96 13.55 15.23
C ILE A 197 -17.30 14.76 16.11
N LEU A 198 -17.39 14.56 17.43
CA LEU A 198 -17.67 15.62 18.39
C LEU A 198 -16.57 16.69 18.39
N LEU A 199 -15.31 16.27 18.31
CA LEU A 199 -14.17 17.18 18.21
C LEU A 199 -14.18 17.99 16.91
N ALA A 200 -14.50 17.36 15.76
CA ALA A 200 -14.59 18.04 14.47
C ALA A 200 -15.69 19.11 14.46
N VAL A 201 -16.85 18.81 15.06
CA VAL A 201 -17.95 19.77 15.20
C VAL A 201 -17.54 20.95 16.09
N LEU A 202 -16.88 20.69 17.22
CA LEU A 202 -16.40 21.75 18.12
C LEU A 202 -15.39 22.67 17.45
N LEU A 203 -14.45 22.12 16.68
CA LEU A 203 -13.46 22.90 15.93
C LEU A 203 -14.14 23.76 14.86
N PHE A 204 -15.11 23.21 14.14
CA PHE A 204 -15.83 23.93 13.09
C PHE A 204 -16.65 25.09 13.66
N LEU A 205 -17.39 24.86 14.76
CA LEU A 205 -18.16 25.90 15.45
C LEU A 205 -17.25 26.96 16.08
N GLY A 206 -16.13 26.54 16.67
CA GLY A 206 -15.12 27.46 17.22
C GLY A 206 -14.52 28.38 16.16
N GLY A 207 -14.17 27.83 15.00
CA GLY A 207 -13.65 28.59 13.86
C GLY A 207 -14.66 29.60 13.31
N ALA A 208 -15.93 29.19 13.15
CA ALA A 208 -17.01 30.06 12.68
C ALA A 208 -17.27 31.24 13.64
N ALA A 209 -17.29 30.98 14.95
CA ALA A 209 -17.47 32.02 15.96
C ALA A 209 -16.32 33.06 15.93
N LEU A 210 -15.08 32.59 15.79
CA LEU A 210 -13.90 33.46 15.65
C LEU A 210 -13.94 34.31 14.38
N ALA A 211 -14.33 33.73 13.25
CA ALA A 211 -14.47 34.45 11.99
C ALA A 211 -15.51 35.58 12.11
N LEU A 212 -16.66 35.31 12.72
CA LEU A 212 -17.71 36.32 12.94
C LEU A 212 -17.27 37.44 13.90
N LEU A 213 -16.50 37.11 14.94
CA LEU A 213 -15.95 38.10 15.87
C LEU A 213 -14.87 38.98 15.24
N SER A 214 -14.13 38.45 14.25
CA SER A 214 -13.07 39.18 13.53
C SER A 214 -13.61 40.21 12.54
N GLN A 215 -14.85 40.06 12.07
CA GLN A 215 -15.48 40.93 11.07
C GLN A 215 -16.09 42.22 11.66
N ARG A 216 -15.77 42.60 12.91
CA ARG A 216 -16.25 43.87 13.46
C ARG A 216 -15.82 45.03 12.56
N PRO A 217 -16.77 45.78 11.95
CA PRO A 217 -16.43 46.85 11.02
C PRO A 217 -15.66 47.92 11.77
N ARG A 218 -14.46 48.25 11.28
CA ARG A 218 -13.78 49.48 11.69
C ARG A 218 -14.67 50.62 11.22
N HIS A 219 -15.32 51.29 12.16
CA HIS A 219 -15.92 52.60 11.92
C HIS A 219 -14.80 53.51 11.45
N THR A 220 -14.67 53.68 10.13
CA THR A 220 -13.99 54.82 9.53
C THR A 220 -14.80 56.05 9.93
N THR A 221 -14.34 56.71 10.99
CA THR A 221 -14.70 58.09 11.28
C THR A 221 -14.26 58.91 10.08
N LYS A 222 -15.22 59.30 9.23
CA LYS A 222 -15.03 60.42 8.31
C LYS A 222 -15.08 61.67 9.17
N GLU A 223 -13.95 62.05 9.74
CA GLU A 223 -13.78 63.40 10.27
C GLU A 223 -13.78 64.35 9.08
N GLU A 224 -14.83 65.16 9.06
CA GLU A 224 -14.95 66.44 8.37
C GLU A 224 -13.63 67.21 8.40
N GLU A 225 -12.92 67.22 7.27
CA GLU A 225 -11.96 68.28 6.96
C GLU A 225 -12.77 69.47 6.45
N ASN A 226 -13.33 70.21 7.39
CA ASN A 226 -13.90 71.54 7.20
C ASN A 226 -13.14 72.50 8.13
N SER A 227 -11.99 73.03 7.71
CA SER A 227 -11.52 74.35 8.17
C SER A 227 -10.26 74.85 7.46
N HIS A 228 -10.38 76.06 6.90
CA HIS A 228 -9.33 77.04 6.58
C HIS A 228 -8.50 76.90 5.29
N ALA A 229 -8.98 77.56 4.22
CA ALA A 229 -8.28 78.71 3.62
C ALA A 229 -9.27 79.57 2.82
#